data_AF-A0A263DI19-F1
#
_entry.id   AF-A0A263DI19-F1
#
_cell.length_a   1.000
_cell.length_b   1.000
_cell.length_c   1.000
_cell.angle_alpha   90.00
_cell.angle_beta   90.00
_cell.angle_gamma   90.00
#
_symmetry.space_group_name_H-M   'P 1'
#
loop_
_entity.id
_entity.type
_entity.pdbx_description
1 polymer ?
#
loop_
_entity_poly.entity_id
_entity_poly.type
_entity_poly.pdbx_seq_one_letter_code
_entity_poly.pdbx_strand_id
1 'polypeptide(L)'
;MALIAQREPDADTSVRAIEHLLEIEAHQFHHIATAFEQEVGVADAHPVLASALREYGAWRGQRIATRHDRADLPRTLVNLVAGWGSGDLHGALELGWGRGRGDDTGVEITLAGTPDVLHLADAARRDLALLWWDNVVRGATEAYLGDAARVAATDTGEAIVVTIRLDDGRPDTSATLTSHVFTDAGTAQRVVRQTVDNRAAQVVLLGRALIAAFDASGEHALRVGIQRFGAERGERLRQRHRAQGLEPHLKHMIDDFDYGGESVWLFRPGGELTPQRWYQDCTFCPFAVVWRELDALDLGYLYDLEFHVAQFKAYHPGIRVRWDRLQTRGDAVCEFRFDLPDAPKERTA
;
A
#
# COMPACT_ATOMS: atom_id res chain seq x y z
N MET A 1 9.58 -27.18 8.36
CA MET A 1 10.12 -25.81 8.16
C MET A 1 8.98 -24.82 8.33
N ALA A 2 9.10 -23.85 9.24
CA ALA A 2 8.12 -22.76 9.33
C ALA A 2 8.23 -21.92 8.05
N LEU A 3 7.21 -22.00 7.21
CA LEU A 3 7.29 -21.60 5.80
C LEU A 3 7.45 -20.10 5.56
N ILE A 4 7.11 -19.30 6.56
CA ILE A 4 7.56 -17.92 6.74
C ILE A 4 7.88 -17.83 8.23
N ALA A 5 9.15 -17.86 8.61
CA ALA A 5 9.50 -17.74 10.02
C ALA A 5 9.04 -16.37 10.51
N GLN A 6 8.06 -16.34 11.41
CA GLN A 6 7.67 -15.13 12.14
C GLN A 6 8.81 -14.76 13.09
N ARG A 7 9.89 -14.19 12.55
CA ARG A 7 10.85 -13.48 13.38
C ARG A 7 10.16 -12.24 13.90
N GLU A 8 10.33 -11.97 15.19
CA GLU A 8 9.98 -10.66 15.73
C GLU A 8 10.80 -9.61 14.98
N PRO A 9 10.17 -8.68 14.25
CA PRO A 9 10.89 -7.69 13.49
C PRO A 9 11.54 -6.69 14.45
N ASP A 10 12.80 -6.34 14.18
CA ASP A 10 13.45 -5.17 14.77
C ASP A 10 13.06 -3.90 14.00
N ALA A 11 13.54 -2.75 14.49
CA ALA A 11 13.27 -1.46 13.87
C ALA A 11 13.82 -1.41 12.42
N ASP A 12 15.04 -1.89 12.18
CA ASP A 12 15.66 -1.87 10.85
C ASP A 12 14.89 -2.71 9.83
N THR A 13 14.40 -3.88 10.24
CA THR A 13 13.55 -4.74 9.42
C THR A 13 12.21 -4.09 9.14
N SER A 14 11.65 -3.37 10.12
CA SER A 14 10.40 -2.61 9.95
C SER A 14 10.57 -1.43 8.98
N VAL A 15 11.72 -0.74 9.00
CA VAL A 15 12.03 0.34 8.05
C VAL A 15 12.11 -0.21 6.63
N ARG A 16 12.87 -1.29 6.40
CA ARG A 16 12.94 -1.94 5.07
C ARG A 16 11.57 -2.42 4.59
N ALA A 17 10.75 -2.96 5.51
CA ALA A 17 9.39 -3.36 5.23
C ALA A 17 8.53 -2.17 4.75
N ILE A 18 8.64 -1.03 5.44
CA ILE A 18 7.94 0.20 5.05
C ILE A 18 8.40 0.71 3.70
N GLU A 19 9.72 0.76 3.45
CA GLU A 19 10.26 1.21 2.16
C GLU A 19 9.61 0.44 1.01
N HIS A 20 9.60 -0.88 1.15
CA HIS A 20 9.04 -1.78 0.16
C HIS A 20 7.52 -1.63 0.05
N LEU A 21 6.80 -1.53 1.15
CA LEU A 21 5.34 -1.36 1.14
C LEU A 21 4.91 -0.06 0.46
N LEU A 22 5.65 1.03 0.64
CA LEU A 22 5.37 2.32 0.01
C LEU A 22 5.66 2.29 -1.50
N GLU A 23 6.76 1.66 -1.92
CA GLU A 23 7.02 1.41 -3.35
C GLU A 23 5.84 0.61 -3.95
N ILE A 24 5.41 -0.45 -3.27
CA ILE A 24 4.31 -1.29 -3.73
C ILE A 24 2.97 -0.51 -3.82
N GLU A 25 2.66 0.32 -2.84
CA GLU A 25 1.45 1.14 -2.83
C GLU A 25 1.43 2.10 -4.03
N ALA A 26 2.57 2.74 -4.32
CA ALA A 26 2.72 3.65 -5.45
C ALA A 26 2.59 2.93 -6.80
N HIS A 27 3.22 1.76 -6.93
CA HIS A 27 3.06 0.87 -8.08
C HIS A 27 1.60 0.51 -8.34
N GLN A 28 0.89 0.09 -7.29
CA GLN A 28 -0.50 -0.30 -7.39
C GLN A 28 -1.37 0.87 -7.87
N PHE A 29 -1.20 2.05 -7.27
CA PHE A 29 -1.89 3.26 -7.71
C PHE A 29 -1.56 3.62 -9.16
N HIS A 30 -0.28 3.62 -9.53
CA HIS A 30 0.18 3.94 -10.87
C HIS A 30 -0.52 3.08 -11.93
N HIS A 31 -0.59 1.76 -11.73
CA HIS A 31 -1.22 0.86 -12.70
C HIS A 31 -2.73 1.03 -12.77
N ILE A 32 -3.41 1.23 -11.64
CA ILE A 32 -4.86 1.48 -11.60
C ILE A 32 -5.18 2.81 -12.29
N ALA A 33 -4.48 3.88 -11.95
CA ALA A 33 -4.68 5.20 -12.55
C ALA A 33 -4.40 5.17 -14.05
N THR A 34 -3.28 4.56 -14.48
CA THR A 34 -2.93 4.47 -15.90
C THR A 34 -3.92 3.64 -16.70
N ALA A 35 -4.40 2.52 -16.16
CA ALA A 35 -5.42 1.71 -16.82
C ALA A 35 -6.74 2.50 -16.98
N PHE A 36 -7.11 3.27 -15.96
CA PHE A 36 -8.32 4.08 -16.00
C PHE A 36 -8.21 5.26 -16.97
N GLU A 37 -7.07 5.97 -16.99
CA GLU A 37 -6.80 7.03 -17.98
C GLU A 37 -6.84 6.51 -19.42
N GLN A 38 -6.41 5.26 -19.65
CA GLN A 38 -6.48 4.63 -20.97
C GLN A 38 -7.92 4.26 -21.36
N GLU A 39 -8.74 3.87 -20.39
CA GLU A 39 -10.14 3.47 -20.60
C GLU A 39 -11.03 4.69 -20.89
N VAL A 40 -10.92 5.76 -20.10
CA VAL A 40 -11.86 6.89 -20.15
C VAL A 40 -11.22 8.22 -20.56
N GLY A 41 -9.89 8.29 -20.68
CA GLY A 41 -9.16 9.51 -20.95
C GLY A 41 -8.80 10.30 -19.68
N VAL A 42 -7.67 11.01 -19.73
CA VAL A 42 -7.11 11.76 -18.59
C VAL A 42 -8.08 12.80 -18.01
N ALA A 43 -8.78 13.54 -18.88
CA ALA A 43 -9.69 14.61 -18.46
C ALA A 43 -10.88 14.09 -17.62
N ASP A 44 -11.35 12.89 -17.91
CA ASP A 44 -12.47 12.25 -17.21
C ASP A 44 -11.99 11.40 -16.03
N ALA A 45 -10.80 10.81 -16.12
CA ALA A 45 -10.22 9.98 -15.05
C ALA A 45 -9.79 10.81 -13.83
N HIS A 46 -9.12 11.95 -14.03
CA HIS A 46 -8.49 12.71 -12.96
C HIS A 46 -9.46 13.22 -11.88
N PRO A 47 -10.64 13.79 -12.21
CA PRO A 47 -11.61 14.20 -11.21
C PRO A 47 -12.10 13.04 -10.32
N VAL A 48 -12.30 11.85 -10.90
CA VAL A 48 -12.73 10.66 -10.16
C VAL A 48 -11.61 10.15 -9.27
N LEU A 49 -10.37 10.08 -9.78
CA LEU A 49 -9.19 9.71 -8.98
C LEU A 49 -8.97 10.68 -7.83
N ALA A 50 -9.07 11.99 -8.06
CA ALA A 50 -8.96 13.01 -7.02
C ALA A 50 -10.00 12.80 -5.91
N SER A 51 -11.27 12.60 -6.28
CA SER A 51 -12.35 12.33 -5.32
C SER A 51 -12.09 11.05 -4.52
N ALA A 52 -11.67 9.97 -5.18
CA ALA A 52 -11.38 8.69 -4.53
C ALA A 52 -10.21 8.78 -3.54
N LEU A 53 -9.15 9.51 -3.93
CA LEU A 53 -7.99 9.76 -3.08
C LEU A 53 -8.33 10.65 -1.89
N ARG A 54 -9.26 11.60 -2.07
CA ARG A 54 -9.78 12.42 -0.96
C ARG A 54 -10.61 11.59 0.01
N GLU A 55 -11.44 10.66 -0.48
CA GLU A 55 -12.17 9.72 0.37
C GLU A 55 -11.22 8.78 1.12
N TYR A 56 -10.18 8.28 0.44
CA TYR A 56 -9.11 7.51 1.06
C TYR A 56 -8.34 8.30 2.13
N GLY A 57 -8.00 9.55 1.85
CA GLY A 57 -7.47 10.48 2.83
C GLY A 57 -8.38 10.61 4.04
N ALA A 58 -9.68 10.84 3.81
CA ALA A 58 -10.67 10.99 4.88
C ALA A 58 -10.75 9.75 5.77
N TRP A 59 -10.73 8.55 5.19
CA TRP A 59 -10.66 7.31 5.94
C TRP A 59 -9.42 7.23 6.86
N ARG A 60 -8.24 7.64 6.36
CA ARG A 60 -7.01 7.73 7.17
C ARG A 60 -7.18 8.75 8.31
N GLY A 61 -7.68 9.95 8.00
CA GLY A 61 -7.93 11.00 8.98
C GLY A 61 -8.87 10.57 10.12
N GLN A 62 -9.96 9.87 9.80
CA GLN A 62 -10.90 9.33 10.79
C GLN A 62 -10.24 8.31 11.72
N ARG A 63 -9.37 7.44 11.20
CA ARG A 63 -8.62 6.48 12.03
C ARG A 63 -7.61 7.16 12.95
N ILE A 64 -6.96 8.24 12.49
CA ILE A 64 -6.07 9.04 13.34
C ILE A 64 -6.89 9.71 14.44
N ALA A 65 -8.00 10.36 14.09
CA ALA A 65 -8.93 10.99 15.03
C ALA A 65 -9.42 10.01 16.10
N THR A 66 -9.89 8.83 15.68
CA THR A 66 -10.37 7.79 16.61
C THR A 66 -9.29 7.33 17.59
N ARG A 67 -8.03 7.20 17.13
CA ARG A 67 -6.91 6.85 18.01
C ARG A 67 -6.61 7.97 19.01
N HIS A 68 -6.63 9.22 18.56
CA HIS A 68 -6.33 10.37 19.41
C HIS A 68 -7.43 10.65 20.43
N ASP A 69 -8.70 10.53 20.04
CA ASP A 69 -9.82 10.64 20.98
C ASP A 69 -9.71 9.59 22.10
N ARG A 70 -9.32 8.35 21.76
CA ARG A 70 -9.11 7.28 22.77
C ARG A 70 -7.92 7.55 23.69
N ALA A 71 -6.95 8.33 23.23
CA ALA A 71 -5.75 8.71 23.98
C ALA A 71 -5.87 10.09 24.65
N ASP A 72 -7.03 10.75 24.55
CA ASP A 72 -7.26 12.13 25.01
C ASP A 72 -6.23 13.14 24.45
N LEU A 73 -5.84 12.94 23.19
CA LEU A 73 -4.91 13.83 22.49
C LEU A 73 -5.67 14.93 21.74
N PRO A 74 -5.23 16.20 21.83
CA PRO A 74 -5.90 17.29 21.13
C PRO A 74 -5.76 17.14 19.61
N ARG A 75 -6.81 17.51 18.88
CA ARG A 75 -6.80 17.48 17.42
C ARG A 75 -6.13 18.71 16.84
N THR A 76 -4.81 18.67 16.74
CA THR A 76 -3.99 19.73 16.14
C THR A 76 -3.27 19.28 14.87
N LEU A 77 -2.73 20.21 14.08
CA LEU A 77 -1.95 19.86 12.89
C LEU A 77 -0.68 19.06 13.22
N VAL A 78 0.03 19.43 14.28
CA VAL A 78 1.21 18.69 14.72
C VAL A 78 0.82 17.27 15.10
N ASN A 79 -0.28 17.09 15.81
CA ASN A 79 -0.76 15.75 16.15
C ASN A 79 -1.23 14.96 14.93
N LEU A 80 -1.89 15.58 13.94
CA LEU A 80 -2.24 14.89 12.69
C LEU A 80 -1.00 14.28 12.01
N VAL A 81 0.07 15.08 11.89
CA VAL A 81 1.33 14.67 11.27
C VAL A 81 2.07 13.62 12.12
N ALA A 82 2.15 13.82 13.44
CA ALA A 82 2.79 12.87 14.35
C ALA A 82 2.03 11.54 14.46
N GLY A 83 0.71 11.57 14.29
CA GLY A 83 -0.16 10.40 14.31
C GLY A 83 -0.36 9.74 12.95
N TRP A 84 0.34 10.22 11.90
CA TRP A 84 0.12 9.79 10.53
C TRP A 84 0.21 8.27 10.38
N GLY A 85 -0.86 7.64 9.90
CA GLY A 85 -0.98 6.18 9.95
C GLY A 85 -0.19 5.41 8.89
N SER A 86 0.95 5.92 8.39
CA SER A 86 1.74 5.27 7.34
C SER A 86 3.21 5.69 7.43
N GLY A 87 4.09 4.90 6.82
CA GLY A 87 5.53 5.16 6.87
C GLY A 87 6.04 6.29 5.98
N ASP A 88 5.22 6.80 5.06
CA ASP A 88 5.54 7.87 4.10
C ASP A 88 5.98 9.19 4.80
N LEU A 89 5.11 9.85 5.57
CA LEU A 89 5.46 11.07 6.30
C LEU A 89 6.47 10.78 7.40
N HIS A 90 6.36 9.64 8.09
CA HIS A 90 7.32 9.28 9.13
C HIS A 90 8.74 9.15 8.61
N GLY A 91 8.93 8.54 7.43
CA GLY A 91 10.25 8.46 6.81
C GLY A 91 10.78 9.82 6.36
N ALA A 92 9.90 10.75 5.94
CA ALA A 92 10.29 12.13 5.70
C ALA A 92 10.75 12.86 6.97
N LEU A 93 10.20 12.53 8.14
CA LEU A 93 10.57 13.15 9.41
C LEU A 93 11.79 12.52 10.09
N GLU A 94 12.06 11.23 9.86
CA GLU A 94 13.08 10.48 10.63
C GLU A 94 14.16 9.80 9.79
N LEU A 95 13.87 9.40 8.54
CA LEU A 95 14.75 8.54 7.73
C LEU A 95 15.51 9.30 6.63
N GLY A 96 15.40 10.63 6.63
CA GLY A 96 16.06 11.47 5.62
C GLY A 96 15.37 11.47 4.26
N TRP A 97 14.15 10.96 4.14
CA TRP A 97 13.36 11.00 2.90
C TRP A 97 12.76 12.39 2.62
N GLY A 98 13.02 13.35 3.51
CA GLY A 98 12.37 14.65 3.48
C GLY A 98 12.68 15.48 4.71
N ARG A 99 11.75 16.37 5.04
CA ARG A 99 11.73 17.15 6.28
C ARG A 99 10.33 17.69 6.54
N GLY A 100 9.98 17.90 7.80
CA GLY A 100 8.75 18.58 8.21
C GLY A 100 9.04 19.75 9.14
N ARG A 101 8.30 20.85 8.97
CA ARG A 101 8.39 22.04 9.82
C ARG A 101 7.00 22.60 10.06
N GLY A 102 6.80 23.26 11.19
CA GLY A 102 5.54 23.94 11.50
C GLY A 102 5.07 23.77 12.93
N ASP A 103 3.85 24.23 13.16
CA ASP A 103 3.17 24.25 14.44
C ASP A 103 1.67 23.92 14.26
N ASP A 104 0.87 24.18 15.29
CA ASP A 104 -0.57 23.90 15.26
C ASP A 104 -1.36 24.78 14.28
N THR A 105 -0.78 25.88 13.77
CA THR A 105 -1.42 26.80 12.82
C THR A 105 -1.05 26.49 11.36
N GLY A 106 0.10 25.85 11.14
CA GLY A 106 0.50 25.44 9.80
C GLY A 106 1.70 24.52 9.79
N VAL A 107 1.72 23.59 8.82
CA VAL A 107 2.81 22.65 8.60
C VAL A 107 3.22 22.62 7.12
N GLU A 108 4.51 22.42 6.89
CA GLU A 108 5.12 22.19 5.59
C GLU A 108 5.95 20.91 5.65
N ILE A 109 5.70 19.99 4.72
CA ILE A 109 6.43 18.73 4.61
C ILE A 109 7.01 18.62 3.20
N THR A 110 8.33 18.50 3.13
CA THR A 110 9.06 18.23 1.89
C THR A 110 9.28 16.72 1.76
N LEU A 111 8.86 16.14 0.65
CA LEU A 111 8.99 14.73 0.29
C LEU A 111 9.93 14.62 -0.91
N ALA A 112 11.20 14.33 -0.65
CA ALA A 112 12.24 14.31 -1.69
C ALA A 112 12.76 12.90 -2.00
N GLY A 113 12.64 11.98 -1.05
CA GLY A 113 13.17 10.62 -1.15
C GLY A 113 12.21 9.57 -0.62
N THR A 114 10.91 9.88 -0.50
CA THR A 114 9.95 8.85 -0.10
C THR A 114 9.78 7.85 -1.26
N PRO A 115 9.76 6.54 -1.01
CA PRO A 115 9.74 5.53 -2.07
C PRO A 115 8.60 5.70 -3.08
N ASP A 116 7.45 6.16 -2.62
CA ASP A 116 6.27 6.42 -3.46
C ASP A 116 6.49 7.60 -4.43
N VAL A 117 7.08 8.71 -3.95
CA VAL A 117 7.41 9.87 -4.78
C VAL A 117 8.51 9.52 -5.78
N LEU A 118 9.55 8.80 -5.33
CA LEU A 118 10.63 8.35 -6.20
C LEU A 118 10.10 7.45 -7.32
N HIS A 119 9.25 6.47 -6.98
CA HIS A 119 8.66 5.58 -7.96
C HIS A 119 7.84 6.33 -9.02
N LEU A 120 6.94 7.22 -8.61
CA LEU A 120 6.10 7.98 -9.53
C LEU A 120 6.92 8.98 -10.36
N ALA A 121 8.01 9.52 -9.82
CA ALA A 121 8.95 10.34 -10.57
C ALA A 121 9.69 9.53 -11.64
N ASP A 122 10.20 8.35 -11.31
CA ASP A 122 10.89 7.44 -12.24
C ASP A 122 9.99 6.95 -13.37
N ALA A 123 8.70 6.76 -13.08
CA ALA A 123 7.67 6.44 -14.08
C ALA A 123 7.27 7.65 -14.96
N ALA A 124 7.90 8.82 -14.78
CA ALA A 124 7.52 10.09 -15.40
C ALA A 124 6.06 10.49 -15.13
N ARG A 125 5.53 10.12 -13.95
CA ARG A 125 4.15 10.37 -13.50
C ARG A 125 4.07 11.31 -12.29
N ARG A 126 4.81 12.42 -12.33
CA ARG A 126 4.76 13.47 -11.29
C ARG A 126 3.37 14.09 -11.15
N ASP A 127 2.58 14.08 -12.22
CA ASP A 127 1.16 14.44 -12.20
C ASP A 127 0.35 13.56 -11.23
N LEU A 128 0.58 12.24 -11.24
CA LEU A 128 -0.07 11.33 -10.30
C LEU A 128 0.44 11.49 -8.87
N ALA A 129 1.73 11.80 -8.68
CA ALA A 129 2.27 12.09 -7.35
C ALA A 129 1.62 13.34 -6.74
N LEU A 130 1.41 14.39 -7.53
CA LEU A 130 0.69 15.59 -7.09
C LEU A 130 -0.79 15.29 -6.81
N LEU A 131 -1.44 14.55 -7.71
CA LEU A 131 -2.84 14.14 -7.53
C LEU A 131 -3.02 13.35 -6.23
N TRP A 132 -2.12 12.42 -5.95
CA TRP A 132 -2.04 11.63 -4.73
C TRP A 132 -1.91 12.50 -3.49
N TRP A 133 -0.81 13.25 -3.40
CA TRP A 133 -0.46 13.99 -2.19
C TRP A 133 -1.44 15.15 -1.90
N ASP A 134 -1.93 15.84 -2.94
CA ASP A 134 -2.92 16.90 -2.74
C ASP A 134 -4.21 16.35 -2.13
N ASN A 135 -4.75 15.26 -2.68
CA ASN A 135 -6.07 14.77 -2.31
C ASN A 135 -6.05 13.91 -1.04
N VAL A 136 -5.04 13.07 -0.85
CA VAL A 136 -4.92 12.23 0.36
C VAL A 136 -4.73 13.10 1.60
N VAL A 137 -3.85 14.09 1.54
CA VAL A 137 -3.61 14.98 2.69
C VAL A 137 -4.82 15.88 2.92
N ARG A 138 -5.46 16.39 1.85
CA ARG A 138 -6.69 17.16 1.97
C ARG A 138 -7.78 16.38 2.68
N GLY A 139 -8.10 15.18 2.21
CA GLY A 139 -9.12 14.32 2.82
C GLY A 139 -8.80 13.99 4.28
N ALA A 140 -7.54 13.63 4.58
CA ALA A 140 -7.12 13.30 5.94
C ALA A 140 -7.25 14.50 6.88
N THR A 141 -6.87 15.68 6.42
CA THR A 141 -6.96 16.92 7.19
C THR A 141 -8.41 17.30 7.46
N GLU A 142 -9.27 17.28 6.43
CA GLU A 142 -10.69 17.60 6.56
C GLU A 142 -11.40 16.64 7.53
N ALA A 143 -11.13 15.35 7.44
CA ALA A 143 -11.75 14.38 8.34
C ALA A 143 -11.23 14.46 9.79
N TYR A 144 -10.02 14.95 9.99
CA TYR A 144 -9.38 15.05 11.31
C TYR A 144 -9.67 16.39 12.01
N LEU A 145 -9.55 17.52 11.30
CA LEU A 145 -9.71 18.89 11.81
C LEU A 145 -10.99 19.61 11.36
N GLY A 146 -11.73 19.07 10.39
CA GLY A 146 -12.81 19.77 9.69
C GLY A 146 -12.32 20.63 8.51
N ASP A 147 -13.25 21.35 7.88
CA ASP A 147 -13.03 22.11 6.63
C ASP A 147 -12.25 23.43 6.80
N ALA A 148 -11.72 23.71 8.00
CA ALA A 148 -11.01 24.95 8.29
C ALA A 148 -9.60 25.01 7.67
N ALA A 149 -9.05 23.87 7.25
CA ALA A 149 -7.68 23.78 6.77
C ALA A 149 -7.57 23.93 5.25
N ARG A 150 -6.58 24.70 4.80
CA ARG A 150 -6.17 24.76 3.40
C ARG A 150 -5.00 23.83 3.17
N VAL A 151 -5.16 22.89 2.25
CA VAL A 151 -4.11 21.95 1.81
C VAL A 151 -3.68 22.28 0.39
N ALA A 152 -2.38 22.18 0.11
CA ALA A 152 -1.82 22.21 -1.23
C ALA A 152 -0.59 21.30 -1.32
N ALA A 153 -0.49 20.51 -2.39
CA ALA A 153 0.75 19.87 -2.80
C ALA A 153 1.34 20.57 -4.03
N THR A 154 2.65 20.81 -4.03
CA THR A 154 3.36 21.47 -5.13
C THR A 154 4.62 20.70 -5.51
N ASP A 155 4.90 20.59 -6.80
CA ASP A 155 6.12 19.96 -7.32
C ASP A 155 7.19 21.04 -7.55
N THR A 156 8.35 20.87 -6.92
CA THR A 156 9.48 21.80 -7.06
C THR A 156 10.47 21.36 -8.14
N GLY A 157 10.22 20.24 -8.81
CA GLY A 157 11.17 19.54 -9.69
C GLY A 157 12.09 18.58 -8.91
N GLU A 158 12.39 18.88 -7.65
CA GLU A 158 13.24 18.03 -6.79
C GLU A 158 12.43 17.25 -5.75
N ALA A 159 11.28 17.76 -5.35
CA ALA A 159 10.45 17.20 -4.28
C ALA A 159 8.98 17.53 -4.49
N ILE A 160 8.12 16.78 -3.80
CA ILE A 160 6.74 17.19 -3.54
C ILE A 160 6.72 17.92 -2.19
N VAL A 161 6.20 19.14 -2.17
CA VAL A 161 6.02 19.92 -0.95
C VAL A 161 4.54 20.00 -0.63
N VAL A 162 4.16 19.47 0.53
CA VAL A 162 2.80 19.50 1.06
C VAL A 162 2.73 20.60 2.11
N THR A 163 1.76 21.50 1.98
CA THR A 163 1.48 22.54 2.98
C THR A 163 0.05 22.40 3.49
N ILE A 164 -0.12 22.49 4.81
CA ILE A 164 -1.42 22.55 5.48
C ILE A 164 -1.45 23.82 6.35
N ARG A 165 -2.52 24.61 6.29
CA ARG A 165 -2.68 25.84 7.08
C ARG A 165 -4.09 25.95 7.66
N LEU A 166 -4.19 26.33 8.93
CA LEU A 166 -5.41 26.83 9.54
C LEU A 166 -5.44 28.36 9.33
N ASP A 167 -6.50 28.89 8.72
CA ASP A 167 -6.66 30.30 8.38
C ASP A 167 -5.58 30.87 7.43
N ASP A 168 -5.34 32.20 7.47
CA ASP A 168 -4.24 32.88 6.77
C ASP A 168 -2.91 32.80 7.55
N GLY A 169 -2.84 31.92 8.56
CA GLY A 169 -1.64 31.68 9.35
C GLY A 169 -0.48 31.21 8.47
N ARG A 170 0.70 31.78 8.68
CA ARG A 170 1.94 31.26 8.09
C ARG A 170 2.54 30.25 9.07
N PRO A 171 2.93 29.03 8.60
CA PRO A 171 3.60 28.05 9.45
C PRO A 171 4.79 28.70 10.16
N ASP A 172 4.96 28.44 11.46
CA ASP A 172 6.25 28.68 12.10
C ASP A 172 7.27 27.67 11.56
N THR A 173 7.95 28.07 10.49
CA THR A 173 8.99 27.25 9.84
C THR A 173 10.27 27.11 10.67
N SER A 174 10.35 27.70 11.86
CA SER A 174 11.49 27.51 12.76
C SER A 174 11.41 26.21 13.57
N ALA A 175 10.19 25.70 13.80
CA ALA A 175 9.97 24.44 14.51
C ALA A 175 10.11 23.22 13.59
N THR A 176 10.96 22.27 13.96
CA THR A 176 11.12 20.99 13.24
C THR A 176 10.14 19.97 13.78
N LEU A 177 9.45 19.26 12.88
CA LEU A 177 8.56 18.16 13.24
C LEU A 177 9.35 16.84 13.31
N THR A 178 9.00 15.98 14.27
CA THR A 178 9.56 14.64 14.45
C THR A 178 8.45 13.65 14.83
N SER A 179 8.59 12.36 14.49
CA SER A 179 7.58 11.34 14.84
C SER A 179 8.05 10.27 15.84
N HIS A 180 9.35 10.06 15.97
CA HIS A 180 9.98 9.03 16.83
C HIS A 180 9.45 7.59 16.68
N VAL A 181 8.75 7.26 15.59
CA VAL A 181 8.07 5.95 15.44
C VAL A 181 9.03 4.81 15.14
N PHE A 182 10.24 5.12 14.67
CA PHE A 182 11.27 4.12 14.37
C PHE A 182 12.27 3.89 15.51
N THR A 183 12.08 4.56 16.65
CA THR A 183 12.95 4.40 17.83
C THR A 183 12.64 3.13 18.64
N ASP A 184 11.45 2.56 18.46
CA ASP A 184 10.96 1.37 19.15
C ASP A 184 10.41 0.36 18.15
N ALA A 185 10.86 -0.90 18.22
CA ALA A 185 10.46 -1.97 17.30
C ALA A 185 8.94 -2.21 17.33
N GLY A 186 8.31 -2.12 18.52
CA GLY A 186 6.87 -2.29 18.65
C GLY A 186 6.08 -1.20 17.91
N THR A 187 6.59 0.03 17.92
CA THR A 187 6.01 1.19 17.24
C THR A 187 6.25 1.14 15.74
N ALA A 188 7.47 0.81 15.31
CA ALA A 188 7.79 0.61 13.90
C ALA A 188 6.90 -0.49 13.27
N GLN A 189 6.70 -1.61 13.97
CA GLN A 189 5.83 -2.69 13.51
C GLN A 189 4.34 -2.28 13.46
N ARG A 190 3.89 -1.35 14.31
CA ARG A 190 2.55 -0.77 14.17
C ARG A 190 2.44 0.05 12.89
N VAL A 191 3.46 0.82 12.54
CA VAL A 191 3.47 1.58 11.28
C VAL A 191 3.43 0.62 10.08
N VAL A 192 4.20 -0.47 10.09
CA VAL A 192 4.13 -1.52 9.04
C VAL A 192 2.70 -2.02 8.84
N ARG A 193 2.00 -2.37 9.95
CA ARG A 193 0.59 -2.82 9.90
C ARG A 193 -0.34 -1.75 9.33
N GLN A 194 -0.16 -0.50 9.73
CA GLN A 194 -1.01 0.58 9.26
C GLN A 194 -0.76 0.93 7.78
N THR A 195 0.49 0.86 7.30
CA THR A 195 0.81 0.98 5.87
C THR A 195 0.13 -0.14 5.07
N VAL A 196 0.09 -1.36 5.60
CA VAL A 196 -0.66 -2.48 4.99
C VAL A 196 -2.17 -2.22 4.98
N ASP A 197 -2.76 -1.75 6.08
CA ASP A 197 -4.18 -1.41 6.17
C ASP A 197 -4.55 -0.32 5.15
N ASN A 198 -3.71 0.70 5.04
CA ASN A 198 -3.86 1.83 4.13
C ASN A 198 -3.91 1.37 2.67
N ARG A 199 -2.97 0.51 2.26
CA ARG A 199 -2.95 -0.07 0.93
C ARG A 199 -4.22 -0.90 0.63
N ALA A 200 -4.74 -1.63 1.62
CA ALA A 200 -6.01 -2.34 1.48
C ALA A 200 -7.19 -1.39 1.26
N ALA A 201 -7.25 -0.27 1.99
CA ALA A 201 -8.30 0.73 1.83
C ALA A 201 -8.21 1.46 0.48
N GLN A 202 -7.00 1.84 0.07
CA GLN A 202 -6.71 2.55 -1.18
C GLN A 202 -7.34 1.83 -2.38
N VAL A 203 -7.10 0.53 -2.54
CA VAL A 203 -7.60 -0.21 -3.71
C VAL A 203 -9.13 -0.29 -3.76
N VAL A 204 -9.78 -0.45 -2.60
CA VAL A 204 -11.25 -0.52 -2.53
C VAL A 204 -11.88 0.82 -2.82
N LEU A 205 -11.34 1.91 -2.24
CA LEU A 205 -11.91 3.24 -2.40
C LEU A 205 -11.70 3.76 -3.83
N LEU A 206 -10.55 3.46 -4.45
CA LEU A 206 -10.35 3.67 -5.89
C LEU A 206 -11.36 2.85 -6.70
N GLY A 207 -11.46 1.54 -6.44
CA GLY A 207 -12.36 0.65 -7.18
C GLY A 207 -13.82 1.10 -7.12
N ARG A 208 -14.31 1.49 -5.94
CA ARG A 208 -15.66 2.03 -5.75
C ARG A 208 -15.90 3.28 -6.57
N ALA A 209 -14.99 4.24 -6.51
CA ALA A 209 -15.15 5.50 -7.23
C ALA A 209 -15.16 5.28 -8.75
N LEU A 210 -14.26 4.43 -9.25
CA LEU A 210 -14.19 4.08 -10.67
C LEU A 210 -15.49 3.42 -11.14
N ILE A 211 -15.97 2.40 -10.43
CA ILE A 211 -17.21 1.67 -10.77
C ILE A 211 -18.43 2.58 -10.64
N ALA A 212 -18.52 3.40 -9.60
CA ALA A 212 -19.64 4.32 -9.42
C ALA A 212 -19.74 5.36 -10.56
N ALA A 213 -18.61 5.79 -11.11
CA ALA A 213 -18.57 6.80 -12.17
C ALA A 213 -18.76 6.21 -13.58
N PHE A 214 -18.24 5.00 -13.85
CA PHE A 214 -18.17 4.44 -15.22
C PHE A 214 -18.69 3.00 -15.33
N ASP A 215 -19.33 2.46 -14.29
CA ASP A 215 -19.93 1.13 -14.23
C ASP A 215 -18.96 0.03 -14.74
N ALA A 216 -19.32 -0.68 -15.81
CA ALA A 216 -18.52 -1.76 -16.39
C ALA A 216 -17.13 -1.30 -16.87
N SER A 217 -16.99 -0.09 -17.42
CA SER A 217 -15.68 0.45 -17.81
C SER A 217 -14.81 0.77 -16.60
N GLY A 218 -15.42 1.26 -15.52
CA GLY A 218 -14.73 1.47 -14.24
C GLY A 218 -14.21 0.16 -13.64
N GLU A 219 -15.05 -0.89 -13.64
CA GLU A 219 -14.63 -2.23 -13.20
C GLU A 219 -13.53 -2.81 -14.10
N HIS A 220 -13.66 -2.66 -15.42
CA HIS A 220 -12.68 -3.14 -16.38
C HIS A 220 -11.30 -2.50 -16.15
N ALA A 221 -11.25 -1.17 -16.02
CA ALA A 221 -10.03 -0.44 -15.73
C ALA A 221 -9.38 -0.90 -14.42
N LEU A 222 -10.19 -1.10 -13.36
CA LEU A 222 -9.69 -1.61 -12.08
C LEU A 222 -9.04 -3.00 -12.24
N ARG A 223 -9.72 -3.94 -12.90
CA ARG A 223 -9.18 -5.29 -13.15
C ARG A 223 -7.88 -5.23 -13.94
N VAL A 224 -7.84 -4.47 -15.02
CA VAL A 224 -6.64 -4.31 -15.86
C VAL A 224 -5.48 -3.71 -15.06
N GLY A 225 -5.74 -2.68 -14.25
CA GLY A 225 -4.75 -2.09 -13.36
C GLY A 225 -4.16 -3.09 -12.36
N ILE A 226 -5.02 -3.85 -11.67
CA ILE A 226 -4.60 -4.87 -10.71
C ILE A 226 -3.80 -5.99 -11.41
N GLN A 227 -4.24 -6.45 -12.59
CA GLN A 227 -3.53 -7.45 -13.38
C GLN A 227 -2.15 -6.97 -13.80
N ARG A 228 -2.02 -5.73 -14.31
CA ARG A 228 -0.72 -5.16 -14.72
C ARG A 228 0.23 -5.04 -13.53
N PHE A 229 -0.27 -4.57 -12.40
CA PHE A 229 0.48 -4.51 -11.15
C PHE A 229 0.96 -5.90 -10.70
N GLY A 230 0.08 -6.89 -10.69
CA GLY A 230 0.45 -8.28 -10.37
C GLY A 230 1.51 -8.82 -11.33
N ALA A 231 1.29 -8.66 -12.64
CA ALA A 231 2.18 -9.15 -13.68
C ALA A 231 3.58 -8.53 -13.61
N GLU A 232 3.69 -7.22 -13.41
CA GLU A 232 4.98 -6.55 -13.26
C GLU A 232 5.78 -7.15 -12.10
N ARG A 233 5.14 -7.37 -10.95
CA ARG A 233 5.82 -7.96 -9.78
C ARG A 233 6.31 -9.37 -10.05
N GLY A 234 5.45 -10.21 -10.65
CA GLY A 234 5.83 -11.56 -11.05
C GLY A 234 7.02 -11.56 -12.01
N GLU A 235 7.03 -10.63 -12.96
CA GLU A 235 8.12 -10.47 -13.92
C GLU A 235 9.42 -10.01 -13.25
N ARG A 236 9.37 -8.97 -12.40
CA ARG A 236 10.53 -8.47 -11.65
C ARG A 236 11.17 -9.57 -10.81
N LEU A 237 10.35 -10.34 -10.08
CA LEU A 237 10.81 -11.45 -9.27
C LEU A 237 11.48 -12.54 -10.13
N ARG A 238 10.87 -12.88 -11.27
CA ARG A 238 11.43 -13.84 -12.24
C ARG A 238 12.77 -13.38 -12.80
N GLN A 239 12.88 -12.10 -13.16
CA GLN A 239 14.12 -11.51 -13.68
C GLN A 239 15.22 -11.53 -12.63
N ARG A 240 14.90 -11.18 -11.37
CA ARG A 240 15.82 -11.25 -10.24
C ARG A 240 16.37 -12.66 -10.02
N HIS A 241 15.49 -13.67 -9.96
CA HIS A 241 15.92 -15.07 -9.81
C HIS A 241 16.78 -15.55 -10.99
N ARG A 242 16.40 -15.22 -12.23
CA ARG A 242 17.23 -15.56 -13.41
C ARG A 242 18.61 -14.90 -13.36
N ALA A 243 18.70 -13.64 -12.94
CA ALA A 243 19.97 -12.94 -12.79
C ALA A 243 20.88 -13.58 -11.72
N GLN A 244 20.28 -14.25 -10.73
CA GLN A 244 20.97 -15.03 -9.69
C GLN A 244 21.27 -16.48 -10.11
N GLY A 245 20.90 -16.90 -11.34
CA GLY A 245 21.06 -18.27 -11.80
C GLY A 245 20.06 -19.27 -11.19
N LEU A 246 18.96 -18.78 -10.61
CA LEU A 246 17.89 -19.60 -10.04
C LEU A 246 16.82 -19.90 -11.09
N GLU A 247 16.41 -21.17 -11.17
CA GLU A 247 15.30 -21.61 -12.01
C GLU A 247 13.96 -21.13 -11.41
N PRO A 248 13.07 -20.46 -12.17
CA PRO A 248 11.78 -20.02 -11.65
C PRO A 248 10.83 -21.20 -11.33
N HIS A 249 10.54 -21.41 -10.05
CA HIS A 249 9.52 -22.34 -9.56
C HIS A 249 8.88 -21.84 -8.26
N LEU A 250 7.85 -22.54 -7.75
CA LEU A 250 7.07 -22.09 -6.59
C LEU A 250 7.92 -21.94 -5.33
N LYS A 251 8.81 -22.90 -5.04
CA LYS A 251 9.70 -22.79 -3.87
C LYS A 251 10.54 -21.50 -3.85
N HIS A 252 11.27 -21.18 -4.92
CA HIS A 252 12.03 -19.92 -4.99
C HIS A 252 11.12 -18.69 -4.89
N MET A 253 9.95 -18.73 -5.53
CA MET A 253 9.00 -17.61 -5.46
C MET A 253 8.59 -17.27 -4.03
N ILE A 254 8.32 -18.31 -3.22
CA ILE A 254 7.81 -18.12 -1.85
C ILE A 254 8.95 -17.89 -0.85
N ASP A 255 10.09 -18.56 -1.01
CA ASP A 255 11.26 -18.35 -0.16
C ASP A 255 11.81 -16.90 -0.28
N ASP A 256 11.71 -16.31 -1.47
CA ASP A 256 12.17 -14.95 -1.78
C ASP A 256 11.00 -14.03 -2.18
N PHE A 257 9.82 -14.26 -1.58
CA PHE A 257 8.62 -13.49 -1.88
C PHE A 257 8.84 -12.02 -1.51
N ASP A 258 8.49 -11.11 -2.42
CA ASP A 258 8.83 -9.70 -2.35
C ASP A 258 7.67 -8.87 -1.77
N TYR A 259 7.02 -9.26 -0.67
CA TYR A 259 5.88 -8.50 -0.14
C TYR A 259 6.29 -7.40 0.84
N GLY A 260 7.39 -7.59 1.59
CA GLY A 260 7.95 -6.59 2.52
C GLY A 260 7.05 -6.31 3.72
N GLY A 261 6.10 -7.17 4.02
CA GLY A 261 5.10 -7.02 5.08
C GLY A 261 4.57 -8.35 5.59
N GLU A 262 5.20 -9.46 5.20
CA GLU A 262 4.78 -10.85 5.48
C GLU A 262 4.56 -11.09 6.98
N SER A 263 5.25 -10.33 7.83
CA SER A 263 5.15 -10.37 9.30
C SER A 263 3.76 -9.99 9.84
N VAL A 264 2.88 -9.38 9.03
CA VAL A 264 1.52 -9.02 9.45
C VAL A 264 0.45 -10.01 8.98
N TRP A 265 0.80 -11.02 8.17
CA TRP A 265 -0.06 -12.17 7.85
C TRP A 265 0.19 -13.31 8.85
N LEU A 266 -0.88 -14.03 9.21
CA LEU A 266 -0.74 -15.23 10.04
C LEU A 266 -1.14 -16.47 9.25
N PHE A 267 -0.23 -17.42 9.18
CA PHE A 267 -0.39 -18.66 8.45
C PHE A 267 -0.39 -19.87 9.40
N ARG A 268 -1.20 -20.89 9.10
CA ARG A 268 -1.19 -22.15 9.84
C ARG A 268 0.16 -22.87 9.64
N PRO A 269 0.78 -23.44 10.69
CA PRO A 269 1.97 -24.27 10.52
C PRO A 269 1.67 -25.53 9.70
N GLY A 270 2.69 -26.05 9.01
CA GLY A 270 2.59 -27.33 8.29
C GLY A 270 2.07 -27.25 6.86
N GLY A 271 2.23 -26.11 6.18
CA GLY A 271 2.02 -26.01 4.74
C GLY A 271 3.00 -26.87 3.92
N GLU A 272 2.70 -27.06 2.64
CA GLU A 272 3.57 -27.74 1.67
C GLU A 272 4.22 -26.70 0.77
N LEU A 273 5.55 -26.70 0.69
CA LEU A 273 6.30 -25.93 -0.30
C LEU A 273 7.36 -26.79 -0.95
N THR A 274 7.20 -26.98 -2.25
CA THR A 274 8.13 -27.69 -3.13
C THR A 274 8.27 -26.88 -4.42
N PRO A 275 9.18 -27.22 -5.34
CA PRO A 275 9.19 -26.61 -6.67
C PRO A 275 7.83 -26.71 -7.39
N GLN A 276 7.07 -27.80 -7.15
CA GLN A 276 5.78 -28.08 -7.77
C GLN A 276 4.58 -27.51 -7.04
N ARG A 277 4.66 -27.24 -5.74
CA ARG A 277 3.45 -26.93 -4.96
C ARG A 277 3.72 -25.89 -3.90
N TRP A 278 2.75 -25.00 -3.71
CA TRP A 278 2.63 -24.16 -2.55
C TRP A 278 1.22 -24.23 -1.99
N TYR A 279 1.05 -25.02 -0.94
CA TYR A 279 -0.21 -25.16 -0.21
C TYR A 279 -0.05 -24.56 1.18
N GLN A 280 -0.81 -23.50 1.44
CA GLN A 280 -0.71 -22.76 2.69
C GLN A 280 -2.07 -22.20 3.08
N ASP A 281 -2.41 -22.33 4.37
CA ASP A 281 -3.63 -21.74 4.91
C ASP A 281 -3.26 -20.44 5.63
N CYS A 282 -3.84 -19.32 5.20
CA CYS A 282 -3.78 -18.04 5.87
C CYS A 282 -4.97 -17.89 6.82
N THR A 283 -4.67 -17.75 8.10
CA THR A 283 -5.64 -17.60 9.18
C THR A 283 -5.96 -16.15 9.51
N PHE A 284 -5.09 -15.21 9.12
CA PHE A 284 -5.33 -13.78 9.28
C PHE A 284 -4.78 -13.02 8.07
N CYS A 285 -5.69 -12.41 7.32
CA CYS A 285 -5.38 -11.51 6.22
C CYS A 285 -5.74 -10.07 6.63
N PRO A 286 -4.77 -9.16 6.80
CA PRO A 286 -5.05 -7.76 7.16
C PRO A 286 -5.90 -7.05 6.11
N PHE A 287 -5.73 -7.39 4.82
CA PHE A 287 -6.57 -6.83 3.75
C PHE A 287 -8.05 -7.17 3.95
N ALA A 288 -8.35 -8.43 4.25
CA ALA A 288 -9.72 -8.87 4.50
C ALA A 288 -10.34 -8.25 5.77
N VAL A 289 -9.53 -7.79 6.73
CA VAL A 289 -10.02 -7.00 7.88
C VAL A 289 -10.53 -5.66 7.38
N VAL A 290 -9.69 -4.88 6.69
CA VAL A 290 -10.04 -3.55 6.18
C VAL A 290 -11.19 -3.61 5.18
N TRP A 291 -11.20 -4.59 4.27
CA TRP A 291 -12.29 -4.74 3.30
C TRP A 291 -13.62 -5.10 3.95
N ARG A 292 -13.62 -5.82 5.08
CA ARG A 292 -14.84 -6.04 5.87
C ARG A 292 -15.29 -4.76 6.58
N GLU A 293 -14.37 -4.01 7.14
CA GLU A 293 -14.66 -2.69 7.75
C GLU A 293 -15.29 -1.73 6.73
N LEU A 294 -14.85 -1.81 5.48
CA LEU A 294 -15.37 -0.99 4.38
C LEU A 294 -16.63 -1.57 3.74
N ASP A 295 -17.09 -2.78 4.08
CA ASP A 295 -18.17 -3.51 3.38
C ASP A 295 -17.88 -3.75 1.88
N ALA A 296 -16.68 -4.23 1.57
CA ALA A 296 -16.13 -4.35 0.22
C ALA A 296 -15.44 -5.72 -0.04
N LEU A 297 -15.95 -6.79 0.56
CA LEU A 297 -15.35 -8.12 0.39
C LEU A 297 -15.47 -8.64 -1.06
N ASP A 298 -16.47 -8.19 -1.80
CA ASP A 298 -16.65 -8.45 -3.24
C ASP A 298 -15.53 -7.84 -4.09
N LEU A 299 -15.16 -6.59 -3.84
CA LEU A 299 -14.00 -5.95 -4.46
C LEU A 299 -12.69 -6.57 -3.99
N GLY A 300 -12.61 -6.97 -2.72
CA GLY A 300 -11.49 -7.75 -2.21
C GLY A 300 -11.32 -9.07 -2.94
N TYR A 301 -12.42 -9.78 -3.24
CA TYR A 301 -12.40 -11.03 -3.99
C TYR A 301 -11.93 -10.82 -5.43
N LEU A 302 -12.40 -9.75 -6.08
CA LEU A 302 -11.90 -9.32 -7.39
C LEU A 302 -10.39 -9.10 -7.33
N TYR A 303 -9.90 -8.34 -6.36
CA TYR A 303 -8.47 -8.10 -6.19
C TYR A 303 -7.68 -9.40 -6.02
N ASP A 304 -8.10 -10.29 -5.12
CA ASP A 304 -7.40 -11.56 -4.85
C ASP A 304 -7.24 -12.40 -6.12
N LEU A 305 -8.31 -12.50 -6.93
CA LEU A 305 -8.27 -13.23 -8.19
C LEU A 305 -7.32 -12.58 -9.19
N GLU A 306 -7.52 -11.29 -9.47
CA GLU A 306 -6.79 -10.60 -10.53
C GLU A 306 -5.30 -10.47 -10.20
N PHE A 307 -4.98 -10.10 -8.97
CA PHE A 307 -3.60 -9.88 -8.53
C PHE A 307 -2.80 -11.18 -8.52
N HIS A 308 -3.28 -12.19 -7.78
CA HIS A 308 -2.51 -13.41 -7.60
C HIS A 308 -2.41 -14.23 -8.90
N VAL A 309 -3.46 -14.28 -9.72
CA VAL A 309 -3.38 -14.96 -11.01
C VAL A 309 -2.34 -14.28 -11.89
N ALA A 310 -2.40 -12.94 -12.02
CA ALA A 310 -1.45 -12.21 -12.87
C ALA A 310 0.00 -12.34 -12.37
N GLN A 311 0.23 -12.18 -11.06
CA GLN A 311 1.57 -12.26 -10.47
C GLN A 311 2.20 -13.64 -10.68
N PHE A 312 1.50 -14.70 -10.31
CA PHE A 312 2.05 -16.05 -10.40
C PHE A 312 2.21 -16.50 -11.86
N LYS A 313 1.29 -16.10 -12.76
CA LYS A 313 1.42 -16.41 -14.19
C LYS A 313 2.59 -15.67 -14.86
N ALA A 314 2.82 -14.41 -14.50
CA ALA A 314 3.98 -13.68 -15.02
C ALA A 314 5.29 -14.28 -14.52
N TYR A 315 5.34 -14.69 -13.25
CA TYR A 315 6.50 -15.38 -12.68
C TYR A 315 6.77 -16.73 -13.37
N HIS A 316 5.75 -17.55 -13.59
CA HIS A 316 5.87 -18.75 -14.41
C HIS A 316 4.52 -19.14 -15.04
N PRO A 317 4.39 -19.20 -16.40
CA PRO A 317 3.10 -19.37 -17.07
C PRO A 317 2.42 -20.72 -16.78
N GLY A 318 3.21 -21.73 -16.42
CA GLY A 318 2.72 -23.05 -16.01
C GLY A 318 2.06 -23.10 -14.63
N ILE A 319 2.19 -22.07 -13.78
CA ILE A 319 1.60 -22.08 -12.44
C ILE A 319 0.07 -22.06 -12.54
N ARG A 320 -0.59 -22.94 -11.79
CA ARG A 320 -2.04 -23.00 -11.62
C ARG A 320 -2.37 -22.41 -10.26
N VAL A 321 -3.12 -21.32 -10.27
CA VAL A 321 -3.55 -20.59 -9.07
C VAL A 321 -4.97 -21.01 -8.74
N ARG A 322 -5.19 -21.53 -7.53
CA ARG A 322 -6.49 -21.99 -7.05
C ARG A 322 -6.66 -21.68 -5.58
N TRP A 323 -7.92 -21.49 -5.18
CA TRP A 323 -8.33 -21.37 -3.79
C TRP A 323 -9.52 -22.26 -3.51
N ASP A 324 -9.43 -22.99 -2.40
CA ASP A 324 -10.57 -23.77 -1.91
C ASP A 324 -11.48 -22.87 -1.04
N ARG A 325 -10.87 -22.02 -0.20
CA ARG A 325 -11.51 -21.03 0.69
C ARG A 325 -10.81 -19.68 0.61
N LEU A 326 -11.57 -18.59 0.78
CA LEU A 326 -11.08 -17.21 0.75
C LEU A 326 -11.84 -16.35 1.76
N GLN A 327 -11.11 -15.60 2.59
CA GLN A 327 -11.74 -14.68 3.55
C GLN A 327 -12.58 -13.59 2.86
N THR A 328 -12.23 -13.21 1.63
CA THR A 328 -13.01 -12.31 0.76
C THR A 328 -14.31 -12.91 0.23
N ARG A 329 -14.50 -14.23 0.34
CA ARG A 329 -15.80 -14.89 0.13
C ARG A 329 -16.56 -15.13 1.44
N GLY A 330 -16.06 -14.62 2.57
CA GLY A 330 -16.63 -14.82 3.90
C GLY A 330 -16.14 -16.08 4.63
N ASP A 331 -15.19 -16.83 4.08
CA ASP A 331 -14.59 -17.97 4.77
C ASP A 331 -13.73 -17.51 5.98
N ALA A 332 -13.45 -18.41 6.92
CA ALA A 332 -12.56 -18.12 8.05
C ALA A 332 -11.07 -18.08 7.68
N VAL A 333 -10.68 -18.67 6.55
CA VAL A 333 -9.28 -18.83 6.12
C VAL A 333 -9.16 -18.62 4.61
N CYS A 334 -7.97 -18.18 4.15
CA CYS A 334 -7.60 -18.29 2.73
C CYS A 334 -6.76 -19.55 2.53
N GLU A 335 -7.18 -20.44 1.64
CA GLU A 335 -6.53 -21.70 1.34
C GLU A 335 -5.83 -21.59 -0.02
N PHE A 336 -4.55 -21.22 -0.03
CA PHE A 336 -3.73 -21.15 -1.25
C PHE A 336 -3.40 -22.57 -1.73
N ARG A 337 -3.72 -22.91 -2.99
CA ARG A 337 -3.52 -24.24 -3.59
C ARG A 337 -2.84 -24.15 -4.95
N PHE A 338 -1.58 -23.75 -4.95
CA PHE A 338 -0.89 -23.43 -6.19
C PHE A 338 -0.01 -24.60 -6.66
N ASP A 339 -0.07 -24.90 -7.95
CA ASP A 339 0.64 -26.03 -8.56
C ASP A 339 1.46 -25.60 -9.76
N LEU A 340 2.64 -26.19 -9.94
CA LEU A 340 3.48 -26.13 -11.13
C LEU A 340 3.89 -27.57 -11.50
N PRO A 341 3.02 -28.31 -12.24
CA PRO A 341 3.21 -29.74 -12.48
C PRO A 341 4.54 -30.10 -13.16
N ASP A 342 5.04 -29.21 -14.01
CA ASP A 342 6.22 -29.44 -14.86
C ASP A 342 7.54 -29.02 -14.17
N ALA A 343 7.50 -28.56 -12.92
CA ALA A 343 8.71 -28.17 -12.19
C ALA A 343 9.63 -29.37 -11.89
N PRO A 344 10.95 -29.16 -11.76
CA PRO A 344 11.90 -30.21 -11.39
C PRO A 344 11.60 -30.76 -9.99
N LYS A 345 11.54 -32.09 -9.84
CA LYS A 345 11.36 -32.74 -8.53
C LYS A 345 12.52 -32.37 -7.62
N GLU A 346 12.20 -32.00 -6.39
CA GLU A 346 13.22 -31.79 -5.38
C GLU A 346 14.03 -33.09 -5.23
N ARG A 347 15.34 -33.00 -5.48
CA ARG A 347 16.23 -34.14 -5.28
C ARG A 347 16.33 -34.33 -3.78
N THR A 348 15.69 -35.37 -3.25
CA THR A 348 15.89 -35.81 -1.87
C THR A 348 17.37 -36.08 -1.68
N ALA A 349 18.02 -35.26 -0.85
CA ALA A 349 19.42 -35.41 -0.45
C ALA A 349 19.59 -36.65 0.43
#